data_AF-M8D9B2-F1
#
_entry.id   AF-M8D9B2-F1
#
_cell.length_a   1.000
_cell.length_b   1.000
_cell.length_c   1.000
_cell.angle_alpha   90.00
_cell.angle_beta   90.00
_cell.angle_gamma   90.00
#
_symmetry.space_group_name_H-M   'P 1'
#
loop_
_entity.id
_entity.type
_entity.pdbx_description
1 polymer ?
#
loop_
_entity_poly.entity_id
_entity_poly.type
_entity_poly.pdbx_seq_one_letter_code
_entity_poly.pdbx_strand_id
1 'polypeptide(L)'
;MGHSSDLIVAALFLKRCLNDFRAVWRLLNIGYTSQAACIAAATFEYALMISVVSGRVDRARIINELDETESPWKASELCQMEVDALREEAKINGERFSKADSKKAYKSLYSLYKWLCKIKHPTLLSVQYDAGATSTRDGEYVIMAAPDIDVLDLANKYKVLNVLIGRLHAAIRKFAFSMT
;
A
#
# COMPACT_ATOMS: atom_id res chain seq x y z
N MET A 1 -28.61 -15.99 3.02
CA MET A 1 -27.55 -15.45 2.14
C MET A 1 -26.28 -15.36 2.96
N GLY A 2 -25.45 -16.40 2.93
CA GLY A 2 -24.15 -16.35 3.61
C GLY A 2 -23.27 -15.38 2.83
N HIS A 3 -22.73 -14.35 3.49
CA HIS A 3 -21.73 -13.52 2.83
C HIS A 3 -20.57 -14.42 2.42
N SER A 4 -20.17 -14.33 1.15
CA SER A 4 -19.04 -15.07 0.63
C SER A 4 -17.80 -14.70 1.45
N SER A 5 -17.10 -15.71 2.00
CA SER A 5 -16.05 -15.53 3.01
C SER A 5 -14.91 -14.61 2.56
N ASP A 6 -14.70 -14.51 1.24
CA ASP A 6 -13.77 -13.59 0.60
C ASP A 6 -14.13 -12.11 0.77
N LEU A 7 -15.40 -11.75 0.63
CA LEU A 7 -15.84 -10.36 0.84
C LEU A 7 -15.72 -9.96 2.31
N ILE A 8 -15.93 -10.89 3.24
CA ILE A 8 -15.71 -10.62 4.67
C ILE A 8 -14.22 -10.33 4.93
N VAL A 9 -13.32 -11.19 4.45
CA VAL A 9 -11.87 -11.01 4.62
C VAL A 9 -11.41 -9.71 3.95
N ALA A 10 -11.86 -9.45 2.72
CA ALA A 10 -11.53 -8.22 2.00
C ALA A 10 -12.05 -6.96 2.74
N ALA A 11 -13.24 -7.01 3.34
CA ALA A 11 -13.80 -5.90 4.12
C ALA A 11 -12.97 -5.58 5.38
N LEU A 12 -12.38 -6.59 6.04
CA LEU A 12 -11.49 -6.38 7.19
C LEU A 12 -10.25 -5.57 6.78
N PHE A 13 -9.60 -5.95 5.69
CA PHE A 13 -8.47 -5.18 5.15
C PHE A 13 -8.90 -3.80 4.66
N LEU A 14 -10.07 -3.67 4.02
CA LEU A 14 -10.58 -2.38 3.56
C LEU A 14 -10.78 -1.41 4.73
N LYS A 15 -11.40 -1.88 5.82
CA LYS A 15 -11.54 -1.09 7.05
C LYS A 15 -10.18 -0.62 7.57
N ARG A 16 -9.17 -1.51 7.57
CA ARG A 16 -7.81 -1.15 7.98
C ARG A 16 -7.21 -0.08 7.08
N CYS A 17 -7.29 -0.25 5.77
CA CYS A 17 -6.80 0.68 4.78
C CYS A 17 -7.39 2.09 4.91
N LEU A 18 -8.70 2.21 5.16
CA LEU A 18 -9.36 3.51 5.35
C LEU A 18 -8.91 4.22 6.63
N ASN A 19 -8.69 3.48 7.71
CA ASN A 19 -8.16 4.04 8.96
C ASN A 19 -6.70 4.48 8.79
N ASP A 20 -5.87 3.66 8.16
CA ASP A 20 -4.47 3.98 7.89
C ASP A 20 -4.35 5.19 6.94
N PHE A 21 -5.23 5.32 5.94
CA PHE A 21 -5.30 6.52 5.09
C PHE A 21 -5.54 7.80 5.89
N ARG A 22 -6.48 7.75 6.85
CA ARG A 22 -6.74 8.89 7.75
C ARG A 22 -5.50 9.25 8.58
N ALA A 23 -4.77 8.24 9.06
CA ALA A 23 -3.54 8.46 9.82
C ALA A 23 -2.44 9.08 8.95
N VAL A 24 -2.21 8.52 7.76
CA VAL A 24 -1.25 9.05 6.77
C VAL A 24 -1.57 10.50 6.43
N TRP A 25 -2.83 10.81 6.11
CA TRP A 25 -3.26 12.18 5.81
C TRP A 25 -2.89 13.16 6.94
N ARG A 26 -3.18 12.78 8.20
CA ARG A 26 -2.85 13.62 9.35
C ARG A 26 -1.34 13.81 9.48
N LEU A 27 -0.56 12.73 9.46
CA LEU A 27 0.89 12.77 9.60
C LEU A 27 1.55 13.66 8.54
N LEU A 28 1.12 13.57 7.28
CA LEU A 28 1.63 14.42 6.21
C LEU A 28 1.35 15.92 6.46
N ASN A 29 0.16 16.25 6.98
CA ASN A 29 -0.21 17.63 7.31
C ASN A 29 0.61 18.21 8.48
N ILE A 30 1.03 17.37 9.42
CA ILE A 30 1.86 17.78 10.55
C ILE A 30 3.37 17.54 10.32
N GLY A 31 3.77 17.18 9.09
CA GLY A 31 5.18 17.07 8.69
C GLY A 31 5.88 15.73 9.01
N TYR A 32 5.15 14.69 9.40
CA TYR A 32 5.72 13.38 9.76
C TYR A 32 5.76 12.45 8.54
N THR A 33 6.52 12.83 7.51
CA THR A 33 6.49 12.16 6.19
C THR A 33 7.06 10.75 6.22
N SER A 34 8.15 10.52 6.96
CA SER A 34 8.74 9.18 7.10
C SER A 34 7.78 8.21 7.80
N GLN A 35 7.13 8.64 8.89
CA GLN A 35 6.12 7.83 9.59
C GLN A 35 4.89 7.59 8.71
N ALA A 36 4.44 8.60 7.98
CA ALA A 36 3.37 8.47 6.99
C ALA A 36 3.72 7.43 5.92
N ALA A 37 4.95 7.44 5.39
CA ALA A 37 5.41 6.48 4.41
C ALA A 37 5.47 5.04 4.96
N CYS A 38 5.87 4.85 6.23
CA CYS A 38 5.85 3.55 6.90
C CYS A 38 4.43 2.96 6.98
N ILE A 39 3.44 3.77 7.36
CA ILE A 39 2.03 3.35 7.41
C ILE A 39 1.51 3.11 5.99
N ALA A 40 1.86 3.96 5.03
CA ALA A 40 1.48 3.79 3.63
C ALA A 40 2.05 2.49 3.03
N ALA A 41 3.27 2.08 3.42
CA ALA A 41 3.87 0.81 3.02
C ALA A 41 3.02 -0.38 3.47
N ALA A 42 2.61 -0.42 4.75
CA ALA A 42 1.73 -1.48 5.25
C ALA A 42 0.34 -1.44 4.57
N THR A 43 -0.21 -0.23 4.39
CA THR A 43 -1.50 -0.05 3.72
C THR A 43 -1.46 -0.52 2.27
N PHE A 44 -0.33 -0.36 1.59
CA PHE A 44 -0.14 -0.86 0.22
C PHE A 44 -0.33 -2.38 0.17
N GLU A 45 0.26 -3.11 1.11
CA GLU A 45 0.14 -4.56 1.22
C GLU A 45 -1.31 -4.98 1.50
N TYR A 46 -1.98 -4.33 2.44
CA TYR A 46 -3.40 -4.56 2.73
C TYR A 46 -4.30 -4.26 1.53
N ALA A 47 -4.02 -3.19 0.78
CA ALA A 47 -4.77 -2.85 -0.42
C ALA A 47 -4.63 -3.92 -1.52
N LEU A 48 -3.43 -4.47 -1.70
CA LEU A 48 -3.25 -5.63 -2.59
C LEU A 48 -4.02 -6.85 -2.09
N MET A 49 -4.12 -7.04 -0.77
CA MET A 49 -4.89 -8.16 -0.23
C MET A 49 -6.36 -8.11 -0.54
N ILE A 50 -6.95 -6.93 -0.48
CA ILE A 50 -8.33 -6.72 -0.92
C ILE A 50 -8.47 -7.14 -2.39
N SER A 51 -7.61 -6.65 -3.28
CA SER A 51 -7.74 -6.95 -4.70
C SER A 51 -7.52 -8.43 -5.04
N VAL A 52 -6.62 -9.10 -4.32
CA VAL A 52 -6.26 -10.50 -4.56
C VAL A 52 -7.31 -11.46 -4.00
N VAL A 53 -7.98 -11.10 -2.90
CA VAL A 53 -8.98 -11.96 -2.23
C VAL A 53 -10.38 -11.73 -2.75
N SER A 54 -10.75 -10.51 -3.15
CA SER A 54 -12.11 -10.20 -3.60
C SER A 54 -12.51 -11.05 -4.83
N GLY A 55 -13.61 -11.80 -4.71
CA GLY A 55 -14.08 -12.74 -5.73
C GLY A 55 -13.35 -14.08 -5.74
N ARG A 56 -12.53 -14.40 -4.72
CA ARG A 56 -11.65 -15.57 -4.65
C ARG A 56 -11.77 -16.28 -3.31
N VAL A 57 -12.81 -17.10 -3.17
CA VAL A 57 -13.09 -17.91 -1.97
C VAL A 57 -11.92 -18.83 -1.59
N ASP A 58 -11.20 -19.37 -2.60
CA ASP A 58 -9.99 -20.17 -2.41
C ASP A 58 -8.91 -19.43 -1.61
N ARG A 59 -8.67 -18.16 -1.95
CA ARG A 59 -7.66 -17.31 -1.30
C ARG A 59 -8.12 -16.83 0.06
N ALA A 60 -9.41 -16.56 0.22
CA ALA A 60 -10.00 -16.22 1.51
C ALA A 60 -9.87 -17.36 2.52
N ARG A 61 -10.06 -18.60 2.06
CA ARG A 61 -9.90 -19.78 2.91
C ARG A 61 -8.48 -19.91 3.45
N ILE A 62 -7.47 -19.70 2.60
CA ILE A 62 -6.06 -19.70 3.01
C ILE A 62 -5.84 -18.72 4.17
N ILE A 63 -6.37 -17.50 4.08
CA ILE A 63 -6.21 -16.49 5.15
C ILE A 63 -6.90 -16.94 6.45
N ASN A 64 -8.09 -17.53 6.37
CA ASN A 64 -8.85 -17.97 7.54
C ASN A 64 -8.26 -19.23 8.21
N GLU A 65 -7.47 -20.03 7.48
CA GLU A 65 -6.81 -21.24 7.99
C GLU A 65 -5.44 -20.95 8.64
N LEU A 66 -4.94 -19.70 8.60
CA LEU A 66 -3.69 -19.33 9.24
C LEU A 66 -3.87 -19.18 10.75
N ASP A 67 -3.08 -19.92 11.52
CA ASP A 67 -3.11 -19.91 12.98
C ASP A 67 -2.43 -18.64 13.58
N GLU A 68 -1.46 -17.99 12.90
CA GLU A 68 -0.81 -16.77 13.42
C GLU A 68 -0.31 -15.72 12.38
N THR A 69 -0.52 -14.45 12.78
CA THR A 69 0.07 -13.10 12.52
C THR A 69 0.64 -12.62 11.17
N GLU A 70 1.05 -13.45 10.22
CA GLU A 70 1.70 -12.96 8.99
C GLU A 70 0.86 -13.12 7.72
N SER A 71 1.08 -12.22 6.75
CA SER A 71 0.48 -12.35 5.42
C SER A 71 0.98 -13.64 4.75
N PRO A 72 0.09 -14.47 4.15
CA PRO A 72 0.50 -15.72 3.50
C PRO A 72 1.34 -15.51 2.24
N TRP A 73 1.40 -14.29 1.72
CA TRP A 73 2.16 -13.94 0.52
C TRP A 73 3.06 -12.75 0.76
N LYS A 74 4.22 -12.77 0.11
CA LYS A 74 5.15 -11.64 0.05
C LYS A 74 4.60 -10.55 -0.85
N ALA A 75 4.98 -9.30 -0.60
CA ALA A 75 4.55 -8.15 -1.41
C ALA A 75 4.83 -8.30 -2.93
N SER A 76 5.92 -8.98 -3.31
CA SER A 76 6.19 -9.29 -4.72
C SER A 76 5.16 -10.25 -5.34
N GLU A 77 4.75 -11.25 -4.58
CA GLU A 77 3.73 -12.23 -5.00
C GLU A 77 2.37 -11.54 -5.09
N LEU A 78 2.04 -10.70 -4.12
CA LEU A 78 0.84 -9.86 -4.16
C LEU A 78 0.78 -8.95 -5.38
N CYS A 79 1.91 -8.31 -5.72
CA CYS A 79 2.00 -7.49 -6.93
C CYS A 79 1.78 -8.31 -8.20
N GLN A 80 2.30 -9.54 -8.25
CA GLN A 80 2.08 -10.43 -9.39
C GLN A 80 0.62 -10.87 -9.49
N MET A 81 0.02 -11.28 -8.38
CA MET A 81 -1.39 -11.70 -8.33
C MET A 81 -2.36 -10.57 -8.72
N GLU A 82 -2.05 -9.31 -8.36
CA GLU A 82 -2.79 -8.13 -8.80
C GLU A 82 -2.73 -7.96 -10.33
N VAL A 83 -1.54 -8.11 -10.92
CA VAL A 83 -1.36 -8.00 -12.38
C VAL A 83 -2.08 -9.13 -13.11
N ASP A 84 -2.06 -10.34 -12.54
CA ASP A 84 -2.81 -11.46 -13.08
C ASP A 84 -4.32 -11.20 -13.02
N ALA A 85 -4.82 -10.62 -11.92
CA ALA A 85 -6.22 -10.22 -11.78
C ALA A 85 -6.62 -9.15 -12.81
N LEU A 86 -5.78 -8.14 -13.05
CA LEU A 86 -6.01 -7.13 -14.10
C LEU A 86 -6.05 -7.75 -15.50
N ARG A 87 -5.19 -8.72 -15.77
CA ARG A 87 -5.17 -9.44 -17.05
C ARG A 87 -6.45 -10.24 -17.26
N GLU A 88 -6.95 -10.94 -16.24
CA GLU A 88 -8.22 -11.67 -16.36
C GLU A 88 -9.40 -10.71 -16.55
N GLU A 89 -9.42 -9.58 -15.85
CA GLU A 89 -10.46 -8.56 -16.02
C GLU A 89 -10.45 -7.96 -17.43
N ALA A 90 -9.28 -7.64 -17.98
CA ALA A 90 -9.16 -7.16 -19.35
C ALA A 90 -9.70 -8.18 -20.37
N LYS A 91 -9.45 -9.48 -20.17
CA LYS A 91 -10.05 -10.53 -21.03
C LYS A 91 -11.57 -10.54 -20.96
N ILE A 92 -12.15 -10.42 -19.76
CA ILE A 92 -13.60 -10.38 -19.56
C ILE A 92 -14.20 -9.17 -20.30
N ASN A 93 -13.54 -8.02 -20.24
CA ASN A 93 -13.98 -6.79 -20.91
C ASN A 93 -13.67 -6.76 -22.42
N GLY A 94 -13.07 -7.81 -22.99
CA GLY A 94 -12.67 -7.85 -24.40
C GLY A 94 -11.49 -6.93 -24.74
N GLU A 95 -10.73 -6.48 -23.73
CA GLU A 95 -9.58 -5.60 -23.88
C GLU A 95 -8.29 -6.39 -24.14
N ARG A 96 -7.38 -5.80 -24.92
CA ARG A 96 -6.06 -6.39 -25.17
C ARG A 96 -5.12 -6.13 -23.99
N PHE A 97 -4.69 -7.20 -23.31
CA PHE A 97 -3.66 -7.14 -22.28
C PHE A 97 -2.48 -8.05 -22.63
N SER A 98 -1.40 -7.45 -23.17
CA SER A 98 -0.24 -8.19 -23.65
C SER A 98 0.71 -8.60 -22.52
N LYS A 99 1.64 -9.52 -22.82
CA LYS A 99 2.74 -9.85 -21.89
C LYS A 99 3.61 -8.62 -21.56
N ALA A 100 3.75 -7.69 -22.49
CA ALA A 100 4.49 -6.44 -22.25
C ALA A 100 3.75 -5.54 -21.25
N ASP A 101 2.42 -5.48 -21.33
CA ASP A 101 1.58 -4.72 -20.39
C ASP A 101 1.67 -5.32 -18.99
N SER A 102 1.61 -6.65 -18.86
CA SER A 102 1.84 -7.34 -17.57
C SER A 102 3.18 -6.97 -16.95
N LYS A 103 4.26 -7.03 -17.73
CA LYS A 103 5.61 -6.71 -17.25
C LYS A 103 5.71 -5.23 -16.82
N LYS A 104 5.10 -4.32 -17.58
CA LYS A 104 5.07 -2.89 -17.26
C LYS A 104 4.27 -2.62 -15.99
N ALA A 105 3.09 -3.22 -15.86
CA ALA A 105 2.22 -3.10 -14.68
C ALA A 105 2.92 -3.62 -13.43
N TYR A 106 3.51 -4.82 -13.49
CA TYR A 106 4.26 -5.39 -12.38
C TYR A 106 5.44 -4.51 -11.97
N LYS A 107 6.27 -4.08 -12.94
CA LYS A 107 7.44 -3.24 -12.66
C LYS A 107 7.03 -1.93 -12.01
N SER A 108 5.98 -1.29 -12.51
CA SER A 108 5.44 -0.06 -11.96
C SER A 108 4.99 -0.28 -10.51
N LEU A 109 4.09 -1.24 -10.29
CA LEU A 109 3.50 -1.53 -8.98
C LEU A 109 4.55 -1.89 -7.93
N TYR A 110 5.44 -2.84 -8.27
CA TYR A 110 6.47 -3.28 -7.34
C TYR A 110 7.53 -2.20 -7.08
N SER A 111 7.80 -1.32 -8.04
CA SER A 111 8.71 -0.18 -7.81
C SER A 111 8.15 0.82 -6.79
N LEU A 112 6.83 1.06 -6.80
CA LEU A 112 6.16 1.93 -5.82
C LEU A 112 6.23 1.33 -4.42
N TYR A 113 5.93 0.03 -4.30
CA TYR A 113 6.12 -0.70 -3.05
C TYR A 113 7.57 -0.62 -2.57
N LYS A 114 8.56 -0.90 -3.41
CA LYS A 114 9.98 -0.83 -3.02
C LYS A 114 10.40 0.56 -2.57
N TRP A 115 9.82 1.61 -3.15
CA TRP A 115 10.10 2.97 -2.70
C TRP A 115 9.60 3.22 -1.27
N LEU A 116 8.34 2.85 -0.97
CA LEU A 116 7.77 2.92 0.39
C LEU A 116 8.51 2.00 1.38
N CYS A 117 8.82 0.78 0.95
CA CYS A 117 9.49 -0.26 1.74
C CYS A 117 10.90 0.17 2.16
N LYS A 118 11.62 0.93 1.32
CA LYS A 118 12.91 1.52 1.68
C LYS A 118 12.82 2.60 2.77
N ILE A 119 11.67 3.23 2.95
CA ILE A 119 11.44 4.18 4.05
C ILE A 119 11.07 3.40 5.33
N LYS A 120 10.22 2.36 5.19
CA LYS A 120 9.86 1.41 6.26
C LYS A 120 11.07 0.64 6.82
N HIS A 121 12.01 0.28 5.95
CA HIS A 121 13.26 -0.41 6.27
C HIS A 121 14.43 0.47 5.86
N PRO A 122 14.70 1.55 6.62
CA PRO A 122 15.60 2.60 6.20
C PRO A 122 17.06 2.12 6.19
N THR A 123 17.83 2.63 5.23
CA THR A 123 19.29 2.51 5.25
C THR A 123 19.88 3.56 6.20
N LEU A 124 21.12 3.36 6.67
CA LEU A 124 21.80 4.34 7.53
C LEU A 124 21.78 5.75 6.92
N LEU A 125 22.03 5.86 5.61
CA LEU A 125 21.97 7.14 4.89
C LEU A 125 20.58 7.79 4.95
N SER A 126 19.51 6.99 4.82
CA SER A 126 18.14 7.47 4.92
C SER A 126 17.80 7.95 6.33
N VAL A 127 18.27 7.25 7.36
CA VAL A 127 18.08 7.64 8.76
C VAL A 127 18.84 8.93 9.07
N GLN A 128 20.07 9.08 8.55
CA GLN A 128 20.86 10.30 8.73
C GLN A 128 20.18 11.52 8.10
N TYR A 129 19.57 11.36 6.91
CA TYR A 129 18.80 12.42 6.27
C TYR A 129 17.55 12.77 7.08
N ASP A 130 16.74 11.78 7.47
CA ASP A 130 15.51 11.97 8.27
C ASP A 130 15.80 12.68 9.60
N ALA A 131 16.87 12.28 10.28
CA ALA A 131 17.27 12.88 11.54
C ALA A 131 17.90 14.28 11.41
N GLY A 132 18.34 14.66 10.21
CA GLY A 132 18.83 16.01 9.90
C GLY A 132 17.74 16.97 9.39
N ALA A 133 16.68 16.43 8.77
CA ALA A 133 15.54 17.19 8.27
C ALA A 133 14.52 17.57 9.36
N THR A 134 14.65 16.96 10.54
CA THR A 134 13.78 17.17 11.68
C THR A 134 14.49 18.02 12.72
N SER A 135 14.17 19.32 12.77
CA SER A 135 14.78 20.24 13.72
C SER A 135 13.77 21.23 14.31
N THR A 136 13.95 21.53 15.60
CA THR A 136 13.24 22.61 16.29
C THR A 136 13.99 23.95 16.21
N ARG A 137 15.32 23.94 15.96
CA ARG A 137 16.23 25.10 15.90
C ARG A 137 17.54 24.79 15.15
N ASP A 138 18.14 25.78 14.50
CA ASP A 138 19.44 25.61 13.83
C ASP A 138 20.53 25.05 14.77
N GLY A 139 21.16 23.95 14.35
CA GLY A 139 22.26 23.31 15.08
C GLY A 139 21.86 22.34 16.20
N GLU A 140 20.56 22.09 16.42
CA GLU A 140 20.07 21.10 17.39
C GLU A 140 19.74 19.76 16.72
N TYR A 141 19.97 18.66 17.43
CA TYR A 141 19.58 17.30 17.02
C TYR A 141 18.46 16.79 17.92
N VAL A 142 17.37 16.32 17.32
CA VAL A 142 16.21 15.80 18.05
C VAL A 142 16.11 14.29 17.82
N ILE A 143 16.14 13.51 18.90
CA ILE A 143 15.95 12.04 18.85
C ILE A 143 14.46 11.68 18.69
N MET A 144 13.58 12.54 19.22
CA MET A 144 12.13 12.38 19.11
C MET A 144 11.64 12.78 17.72
N ALA A 145 10.56 12.15 17.26
CA ALA A 145 9.96 12.51 15.97
C ALA A 145 9.46 13.96 15.99
N ALA A 146 10.07 14.81 15.17
CA ALA A 146 9.66 16.18 14.92
C ALA A 146 9.17 16.32 13.47
N PRO A 147 8.37 17.36 13.14
CA PRO A 147 7.99 17.65 11.77
C PRO A 147 9.21 17.86 10.88
N ASP A 148 9.17 17.31 9.67
CA ASP A 148 10.08 17.68 8.59
C ASP A 148 9.78 19.13 8.16
N ILE A 149 10.80 19.97 8.26
CA ILE A 149 10.75 21.40 7.94
C ILE A 149 11.36 21.70 6.56
N ASP A 150 11.90 20.70 5.86
CA ASP A 150 12.50 20.86 4.53
C ASP A 150 11.41 21.18 3.50
N VAL A 151 11.61 22.29 2.77
CA VAL A 151 10.70 22.73 1.69
C VAL A 151 10.64 21.67 0.57
N LEU A 152 11.69 20.87 0.41
CA LEU A 152 11.76 19.79 -0.59
C LEU A 152 10.95 18.55 -0.19
N ASP A 153 10.57 18.41 1.08
CA ASP A 153 9.78 17.25 1.55
C ASP A 153 8.36 17.22 0.95
N LEU A 154 7.87 18.37 0.45
CA LEU A 154 6.58 18.45 -0.21
C LEU A 154 6.43 17.44 -1.37
N ALA A 155 7.50 17.18 -2.12
CA ALA A 155 7.49 16.19 -3.19
C ALA A 155 7.29 14.76 -2.66
N ASN A 156 7.91 14.42 -1.52
CA ASN A 156 7.74 13.13 -0.86
C ASN A 156 6.31 12.98 -0.31
N LYS A 157 5.77 14.02 0.32
CA LYS A 157 4.38 14.04 0.79
C LYS A 157 3.39 13.72 -0.32
N TYR A 158 3.52 14.40 -1.46
CA TYR A 158 2.67 14.13 -2.63
C TYR A 158 2.87 12.73 -3.18
N LYS A 159 4.10 12.21 -3.18
CA LYS A 159 4.38 10.85 -3.65
C LYS A 159 3.74 9.79 -2.76
N VAL A 160 3.88 9.89 -1.43
CA VAL A 160 3.21 9.00 -0.46
C VAL A 160 1.70 9.02 -0.71
N LEU A 161 1.12 10.22 -0.80
CA LEU A 161 -0.32 10.39 -0.98
C LEU A 161 -0.82 9.79 -2.30
N ASN A 162 -0.15 10.08 -3.42
CA ASN A 162 -0.53 9.57 -4.74
C ASN A 162 -0.47 8.05 -4.82
N VAL A 163 0.57 7.43 -4.25
CA VAL A 163 0.68 5.98 -4.19
C VAL A 163 -0.49 5.39 -3.40
N LEU A 164 -0.80 5.98 -2.24
CA LEU A 164 -1.84 5.48 -1.36
C LEU A 164 -3.24 5.63 -1.95
N ILE A 165 -3.58 6.82 -2.48
CA ILE A 165 -4.86 7.06 -3.17
C ILE A 165 -5.02 6.10 -4.34
N GLY A 166 -3.99 5.95 -5.17
CA GLY A 166 -4.04 5.05 -6.34
C GLY A 166 -4.25 3.59 -5.96
N ARG A 167 -3.70 3.13 -4.83
CA ARG A 167 -3.92 1.76 -4.32
C ARG A 167 -5.28 1.57 -3.68
N LEU A 168 -5.73 2.52 -2.86
CA LEU A 168 -7.06 2.50 -2.25
C LEU A 168 -8.15 2.49 -3.31
N HIS A 169 -8.03 3.34 -4.33
CA HIS A 169 -8.97 3.38 -5.43
C HIS A 169 -9.06 2.03 -6.15
N ALA A 170 -7.92 1.41 -6.45
CA ALA A 170 -7.88 0.08 -7.09
C ALA A 170 -8.55 -1.00 -6.20
N ALA A 171 -8.25 -1.01 -4.90
CA ALA A 171 -8.80 -1.96 -3.94
C ALA A 171 -10.33 -1.79 -3.78
N ILE A 172 -10.81 -0.55 -3.63
CA ILE A 172 -12.25 -0.24 -3.51
C ILE A 172 -12.98 -0.67 -4.79
N ARG A 173 -12.42 -0.35 -5.95
CA ARG A 173 -13.00 -0.75 -7.25
C ARG A 173 -13.12 -2.27 -7.33
N LYS A 174 -12.07 -3.00 -6.94
CA LYS A 174 -12.06 -4.47 -7.01
C LYS A 174 -13.05 -5.08 -6.02
N PHE A 175 -13.08 -4.57 -4.80
CA PHE A 175 -14.05 -4.97 -3.78
C PHE A 175 -15.49 -4.78 -4.28
N ALA A 176 -15.81 -3.59 -4.81
CA ALA A 176 -17.14 -3.28 -5.34
C ALA A 176 -17.52 -4.17 -6.54
N PHE A 177 -16.58 -4.42 -7.46
CA PHE A 177 -16.80 -5.31 -8.60
C PHE A 177 -17.10 -6.76 -8.17
N SER A 178 -16.56 -7.22 -7.04
CA SER A 178 -16.82 -8.57 -6.53
C SER A 178 -18.11 -8.69 -5.71
N MET A 179 -18.82 -7.58 -5.46
CA MET A 179 -20.13 -7.60 -4.79
C MET A 179 -21.31 -7.81 -5.75
N THR A 180 -21.10 -7.63 -7.06
CA THR A 180 -22.10 -7.79 -8.11
C THR A 180 -22.12 -9.21 -8.65
#